data_AF-A0A1L8TQ55-F1
#
_entry.id   AF-A0A1L8TQ55-F1
#
_cell.length_a   1.000
_cell.length_b   1.000
_cell.length_c   1.000
_cell.angle_alpha   90.00
_cell.angle_beta   90.00
_cell.angle_gamma   90.00
#
_symmetry.space_group_name_H-M   'P 1'
#
loop_
_entity.id
_entity.type
_entity.pdbx_description
1 polymer ?
#
loop_
_entity_poly.entity_id
_entity_poly.type
_entity_poly.pdbx_seq_one_letter_code
_entity_poly.pdbx_strand_id
1 'polypeptide(L)'
;MTALCIGINFLGGSIALLLRLPIYLDSIGTIFAGAIGGPVVGLVTGLLSGLLSGITTDVFSLYYSPVQIVTGLLAGFLLKGKLIKKGSWKIPGLAFLLSFPGTLVSSFITVSLFGGITSSGSSMIVQILSGLGMTQTVSVVLVQMGTDYLDRLLSVLVVVAVIAILPKRTLFFSRL
;
A
#
# COMPACT_ATOMS: atom_id res chain seq x y z
N MET A 1 -3.89 8.18 -16.76
CA MET A 1 -3.08 8.27 -15.52
C MET A 1 -3.47 7.16 -14.55
N THR A 2 -4.73 7.08 -14.14
CA THR A 2 -5.28 5.99 -13.30
C THR A 2 -5.00 4.58 -13.85
N ALA A 3 -5.26 4.33 -15.13
CA ALA A 3 -4.99 3.02 -15.76
C ALA A 3 -3.52 2.59 -15.65
N LEU A 4 -2.57 3.52 -15.84
CA LEU A 4 -1.14 3.23 -15.66
C LEU A 4 -0.83 2.87 -14.20
N CYS A 5 -1.42 3.60 -13.24
CA CYS A 5 -1.23 3.35 -11.81
C CYS A 5 -1.79 1.98 -11.40
N ILE A 6 -2.95 1.60 -11.93
CA ILE A 6 -3.54 0.27 -11.75
C ILE A 6 -2.59 -0.80 -12.30
N GLY A 7 -2.04 -0.60 -13.50
CA GLY A 7 -1.05 -1.52 -14.08
C GLY A 7 0.20 -1.68 -13.23
N ILE A 8 0.74 -0.58 -12.67
CA ILE A 8 1.89 -0.62 -11.75
C ILE A 8 1.57 -1.42 -10.50
N ASN A 9 0.41 -1.17 -9.87
CA ASN A 9 -0.03 -1.91 -8.69
C ASN A 9 -0.19 -3.40 -8.99
N PHE A 10 -0.82 -3.73 -10.12
CA PHE A 10 -1.04 -5.11 -10.55
C PHE A 10 0.29 -5.85 -10.77
N LEU A 11 1.24 -5.23 -11.47
CA LEU A 11 2.56 -5.79 -11.69
C LEU A 11 3.37 -5.94 -10.39
N GLY A 12 3.38 -4.89 -9.56
CA GLY A 12 4.07 -4.91 -8.27
C GLY A 12 3.54 -6.00 -7.35
N GLY A 13 2.22 -6.06 -7.18
CA GLY A 13 1.53 -7.10 -6.42
C GLY A 13 1.81 -8.50 -6.94
N SER A 14 1.76 -8.70 -8.27
CA SER A 14 2.04 -9.99 -8.88
C SER A 14 3.48 -10.45 -8.65
N ILE A 15 4.46 -9.55 -8.76
CA ILE A 15 5.86 -9.85 -8.48
C ILE A 15 6.07 -10.20 -7.00
N ALA A 16 5.47 -9.42 -6.09
CA ALA A 16 5.55 -9.66 -4.66
C ALA A 16 4.97 -11.02 -4.27
N LEU A 17 3.82 -11.38 -4.84
CA LEU A 17 3.19 -12.69 -4.64
C LEU A 17 4.02 -13.83 -5.24
N LEU A 18 4.51 -13.68 -6.46
CA LEU A 18 5.33 -14.68 -7.15
C LEU A 18 6.61 -15.01 -6.37
N LEU A 19 7.28 -13.99 -5.84
CA LEU A 19 8.50 -14.11 -5.05
C LEU A 19 8.25 -14.37 -3.56
N ARG A 20 6.98 -14.41 -3.13
CA ARG A 20 6.56 -14.51 -1.72
C ARG A 20 7.25 -13.50 -0.82
N LEU A 21 7.32 -12.25 -1.26
CA LEU A 21 7.91 -11.17 -0.47
C LEU A 21 7.05 -10.87 0.77
N PRO A 22 7.66 -10.46 1.89
CA PRO A 22 6.95 -9.97 3.08
C PRO A 22 6.54 -8.49 2.92
N ILE A 23 6.25 -8.03 1.71
CA ILE A 23 5.74 -6.70 1.32
C ILE A 23 4.84 -6.87 0.08
N TYR A 24 4.01 -5.89 -0.26
CA TYR A 24 2.93 -6.07 -1.25
C TYR A 24 3.17 -5.38 -2.58
N LEU A 25 3.85 -4.23 -2.61
CA LEU A 25 4.19 -3.42 -3.78
C LEU A 25 2.98 -3.01 -4.65
N ASP A 26 1.76 -3.22 -4.18
CA ASP A 26 0.50 -3.04 -4.90
C ASP A 26 -0.05 -1.61 -4.77
N SER A 27 0.78 -0.69 -4.30
CA SER A 27 0.34 0.54 -3.68
C SER A 27 1.06 1.78 -4.18
N ILE A 28 2.13 1.58 -4.96
CA ILE A 28 2.93 2.65 -5.56
C ILE A 28 2.04 3.52 -6.45
N GLY A 29 1.25 2.90 -7.34
CA GLY A 29 0.31 3.58 -8.22
C GLY A 29 -0.82 4.26 -7.45
N THR A 30 -1.34 3.64 -6.40
CA THR A 30 -2.38 4.22 -5.53
C THR A 30 -1.90 5.53 -4.89
N ILE A 31 -0.70 5.50 -4.31
CA ILE A 31 -0.11 6.66 -3.65
C ILE A 31 0.26 7.74 -4.67
N PHE A 32 0.81 7.35 -5.83
CA PHE A 32 1.10 8.28 -6.92
C PHE A 32 -0.17 8.98 -7.44
N ALA A 33 -1.24 8.21 -7.65
CA ALA A 33 -2.55 8.70 -8.06
C ALA A 33 -3.13 9.69 -7.06
N GLY A 34 -3.04 9.38 -5.77
CA GLY A 34 -3.42 10.31 -4.70
C GLY A 34 -2.57 11.58 -4.69
N ALA A 35 -1.25 11.45 -4.77
CA ALA A 35 -0.32 12.58 -4.71
C ALA A 35 -0.49 13.57 -5.87
N ILE A 36 -0.83 13.10 -7.08
CA ILE A 36 -1.04 13.98 -8.24
C ILE A 36 -2.49 14.43 -8.35
N GLY A 37 -3.44 13.48 -8.30
CA GLY A 37 -4.86 13.69 -8.60
C GLY A 37 -5.76 13.93 -7.39
N GLY A 38 -5.24 13.81 -6.17
CA GLY A 38 -6.00 13.98 -4.95
C GLY A 38 -6.72 12.73 -4.45
N PRO A 39 -7.48 12.86 -3.34
CA PRO A 39 -7.98 11.71 -2.57
C PRO A 39 -8.93 10.82 -3.37
N VAL A 40 -9.82 11.39 -4.19
CA VAL A 40 -10.77 10.62 -5.01
C VAL A 40 -10.05 9.80 -6.07
N VAL A 41 -9.03 10.37 -6.72
CA VAL A 41 -8.26 9.67 -7.76
C VAL A 41 -7.42 8.55 -7.15
N GLY A 42 -6.82 8.79 -5.98
CA GLY A 42 -6.13 7.76 -5.20
C GLY A 42 -7.05 6.62 -4.79
N LEU A 43 -8.22 6.93 -4.22
CA LEU A 43 -9.24 5.96 -3.84
C LEU A 43 -9.66 5.08 -5.00
N VAL A 44 -10.06 5.68 -6.12
CA VAL A 44 -10.54 4.95 -7.30
C VAL A 44 -9.43 4.05 -7.86
N THR A 45 -8.19 4.54 -7.88
CA THR A 45 -7.04 3.76 -8.34
C THR A 45 -6.80 2.55 -7.44
N GLY A 46 -6.79 2.75 -6.11
CA GLY A 46 -6.61 1.68 -5.14
C GLY A 46 -7.70 0.62 -5.23
N LEU A 47 -8.96 1.04 -5.24
CA LEU A 47 -10.12 0.15 -5.36
C LEU A 47 -10.06 -0.68 -6.65
N LEU A 48 -9.89 -0.03 -7.81
CA LEU A 48 -9.87 -0.74 -9.09
C LEU A 48 -8.68 -1.68 -9.21
N SER A 49 -7.52 -1.32 -8.65
CA SER A 49 -6.38 -2.23 -8.60
C SER A 49 -6.61 -3.45 -7.70
N GLY A 50 -7.23 -3.26 -6.53
CA GLY A 50 -7.58 -4.36 -5.63
C GLY A 50 -8.61 -5.30 -6.23
N LEU A 51 -9.62 -4.77 -6.92
CA LEU A 51 -10.61 -5.55 -7.66
C LEU A 51 -9.98 -6.32 -8.82
N LEU A 52 -9.12 -5.67 -9.61
CA LEU A 52 -8.44 -6.31 -10.73
C LEU A 52 -7.58 -7.48 -10.25
N SER A 53 -6.68 -7.24 -9.29
CA SER A 53 -5.83 -8.29 -8.70
C SER A 53 -6.68 -9.39 -8.07
N GLY A 54 -7.74 -8.99 -7.37
CA GLY A 54 -8.72 -9.86 -6.75
C GLY A 54 -9.37 -10.89 -7.67
N ILE A 55 -9.71 -10.47 -8.88
CA ILE A 55 -10.39 -11.32 -9.88
C ILE A 55 -9.38 -12.16 -10.68
N THR A 56 -8.13 -11.72 -10.79
CA THR A 56 -7.18 -12.28 -11.78
C THR A 56 -6.02 -13.05 -11.17
N THR A 57 -5.42 -12.55 -10.08
CA THR A 57 -4.18 -13.10 -9.52
C THR A 57 -4.37 -13.65 -8.13
N ASP A 58 -5.13 -12.95 -7.27
CA ASP A 58 -5.22 -13.30 -5.87
C ASP A 58 -6.54 -12.86 -5.21
N VAL A 59 -7.39 -13.83 -4.88
CA VAL A 59 -8.70 -13.59 -4.26
C VAL A 59 -8.61 -12.84 -2.93
N PHE A 60 -7.52 -12.99 -2.17
CA PHE A 60 -7.32 -12.26 -0.92
C PHE A 60 -7.28 -10.74 -1.15
N SER A 61 -6.80 -10.28 -2.31
CA SER A 61 -6.76 -8.86 -2.68
C SER A 61 -8.15 -8.21 -2.73
N LEU A 62 -9.22 -8.96 -3.01
CA LEU A 62 -10.59 -8.44 -2.93
C LEU A 62 -10.93 -7.99 -1.52
N TYR A 63 -10.61 -8.81 -0.53
CA TYR A 63 -10.88 -8.53 0.88
C TYR A 63 -10.03 -7.37 1.41
N TYR A 64 -8.82 -7.16 0.88
CA TYR A 64 -7.96 -6.03 1.23
C TYR A 64 -8.25 -4.73 0.45
N SER A 65 -9.25 -4.72 -0.46
CA SER A 65 -9.64 -3.49 -1.17
C SER A 65 -9.96 -2.28 -0.26
N PRO A 66 -10.57 -2.44 0.94
CA PRO A 66 -10.74 -1.35 1.90
C PRO A 66 -9.42 -0.71 2.35
N VAL A 67 -8.35 -1.50 2.48
CA VAL A 67 -7.01 -0.99 2.82
C VAL A 67 -6.51 -0.06 1.72
N GLN A 68 -6.68 -0.46 0.46
CA GLN A 68 -6.29 0.33 -0.71
C GLN A 68 -7.11 1.62 -0.85
N ILE A 69 -8.41 1.58 -0.52
CA ILE A 69 -9.26 2.78 -0.45
C ILE A 69 -8.69 3.78 0.58
N VAL A 70 -8.42 3.30 1.81
CA VAL A 70 -7.90 4.12 2.90
C VAL A 70 -6.56 4.74 2.52
N THR A 71 -5.64 3.95 1.96
CA THR A 71 -4.35 4.47 1.52
C THR A 71 -4.50 5.49 0.39
N GLY A 72 -5.36 5.24 -0.61
CA GLY A 72 -5.60 6.18 -1.70
C GLY A 72 -6.12 7.54 -1.23
N LEU A 73 -7.09 7.53 -0.31
CA LEU A 73 -7.61 8.74 0.33
C LEU A 73 -6.52 9.50 1.09
N LEU A 74 -5.81 8.80 1.98
CA LEU A 74 -4.76 9.41 2.81
C LEU A 74 -3.61 9.94 1.97
N ALA A 75 -3.20 9.23 0.93
CA ALA A 75 -2.17 9.71 -0.01
C ALA A 75 -2.61 11.03 -0.67
N GLY A 76 -3.88 11.13 -1.07
CA GLY A 76 -4.44 12.37 -1.57
C GLY A 76 -4.40 13.52 -0.57
N PHE A 77 -4.89 13.32 0.65
CA PHE A 77 -4.89 14.36 1.68
C PHE A 77 -3.48 14.76 2.14
N LEU A 78 -2.58 13.78 2.26
CA LEU A 78 -1.26 13.99 2.82
C LEU A 78 -0.25 14.50 1.80
N LEU A 79 -0.38 14.14 0.51
CA LEU A 79 0.64 14.39 -0.51
C LEU A 79 0.19 15.35 -1.63
N LYS A 80 -1.11 15.54 -1.91
CA LYS A 80 -1.58 16.41 -3.01
C LYS A 80 -0.99 17.81 -2.88
N GLY A 81 -0.37 18.30 -3.96
CA GLY A 81 0.22 19.64 -4.03
C GLY A 81 1.49 19.85 -3.20
N LYS A 82 1.95 18.85 -2.43
CA LYS A 82 3.15 18.95 -1.60
C LYS A 82 4.38 18.46 -2.38
N LEU A 83 5.39 19.32 -2.46
CA LEU A 83 6.71 18.92 -2.96
C LEU A 83 7.56 18.39 -1.81
N ILE A 84 7.69 17.08 -1.75
CA ILE A 84 8.61 16.40 -0.82
C ILE A 84 9.93 16.19 -1.54
N LYS A 85 11.02 16.67 -0.94
CA LYS A 85 12.37 16.45 -1.49
C LYS A 85 12.77 14.98 -1.28
N LYS A 86 13.46 14.40 -2.27
CA LYS A 86 14.14 13.11 -2.12
C LYS A 86 15.05 13.16 -0.89
N GLY A 87 14.94 12.18 0.01
CA GLY A 87 15.71 12.14 1.26
C GLY A 87 15.18 13.05 2.38
N SER A 88 13.96 13.58 2.26
CA SER A 88 13.36 14.35 3.36
C SER A 88 13.14 13.49 4.59
N TRP A 89 13.53 13.99 5.77
CA TRP A 89 13.24 13.42 7.08
C TRP A 89 11.74 13.21 7.37
N LYS A 90 10.86 13.80 6.55
CA LYS A 90 9.40 13.62 6.63
C LYS A 90 8.91 12.29 6.02
N ILE A 91 9.71 11.63 5.19
CA ILE A 91 9.29 10.42 4.46
C ILE A 91 8.90 9.27 5.40
N PRO A 92 9.70 8.92 6.43
CA PRO A 92 9.31 7.88 7.39
C PRO A 92 8.00 8.19 8.11
N GLY A 93 7.80 9.44 8.54
CA GLY A 93 6.56 9.87 9.19
C GLY A 93 5.34 9.81 8.27
N LEU A 94 5.50 10.16 6.99
CA LEU A 94 4.43 10.04 6.00
C LEU A 94 4.08 8.58 5.71
N ALA A 95 5.09 7.71 5.60
CA ALA A 95 4.88 6.28 5.44
C ALA A 95 4.10 5.69 6.61
N PHE A 96 4.44 6.09 7.85
CA PHE A 96 3.74 5.70 9.06
C PHE A 96 2.27 6.15 9.05
N LEU A 97 2.00 7.41 8.68
CA LEU A 97 0.63 7.92 8.59
C LEU A 97 -0.21 7.21 7.52
N LEU A 98 0.43 6.75 6.42
CA LEU A 98 -0.24 5.98 5.37
C LEU A 98 -0.45 4.52 5.76
N SER A 99 0.48 3.92 6.52
CA SER A 99 0.39 2.52 6.92
C SER A 99 -0.55 2.33 8.10
N PHE A 100 -0.53 3.21 9.10
CA PHE A 100 -1.20 2.98 10.39
C PHE A 100 -2.70 2.66 10.26
N PRO A 101 -3.53 3.46 9.55
CA PRO A 101 -4.94 3.12 9.38
C PRO A 101 -5.15 1.86 8.53
N GLY A 102 -4.28 1.65 7.55
CA GLY A 102 -4.28 0.45 6.71
C GLY A 102 -4.06 -0.81 7.55
N THR A 103 -3.03 -0.80 8.39
CA THR A 103 -2.62 -1.90 9.27
C THR A 103 -3.72 -2.33 10.24
N LEU A 104 -4.49 -1.38 10.78
CA LEU A 104 -5.65 -1.72 11.63
C LEU A 104 -6.70 -2.52 10.85
N VAL A 105 -6.98 -2.10 9.61
CA VAL A 105 -7.95 -2.74 8.74
C VAL A 105 -7.44 -4.09 8.24
N SER A 106 -6.21 -4.16 7.73
CA SER A 106 -5.60 -5.40 7.25
C SER A 106 -5.41 -6.42 8.39
N SER A 107 -5.03 -6.00 9.60
CA SER A 107 -4.86 -6.92 10.72
C SER A 107 -6.18 -7.50 11.17
N PHE A 108 -7.23 -6.65 11.23
CA PHE A 108 -8.58 -7.11 11.54
C PHE A 108 -9.10 -8.12 10.51
N ILE A 109 -8.89 -7.85 9.22
CA ILE A 109 -9.24 -8.76 8.11
C ILE A 109 -8.52 -10.09 8.28
N THR A 110 -7.21 -10.07 8.49
CA THR A 110 -6.39 -11.29 8.56
C THR A 110 -6.71 -12.14 9.78
N VAL A 111 -6.97 -11.53 10.94
CA VAL A 111 -7.36 -12.28 12.15
C VAL A 111 -8.77 -12.86 11.98
N SER A 112 -9.73 -12.05 11.54
CA SER A 112 -11.15 -12.41 11.56
C SER A 112 -11.56 -13.34 10.42
N LEU A 113 -10.98 -13.15 9.22
CA LEU A 113 -11.39 -13.89 8.02
C LEU A 113 -10.42 -15.02 7.65
N PHE A 114 -9.14 -14.87 7.96
CA PHE A 114 -8.09 -15.73 7.41
C PHE A 114 -7.27 -16.47 8.46
N GLY A 115 -7.50 -16.20 9.75
CA GLY A 115 -6.79 -16.84 10.85
C GLY A 115 -5.26 -16.74 10.72
N GLY A 116 -4.72 -15.66 10.15
CA GLY A 116 -3.27 -15.46 9.98
C GLY A 116 -2.60 -16.19 8.81
N ILE A 117 -3.35 -16.88 7.95
CA ILE A 117 -2.81 -17.55 6.74
C ILE A 117 -3.39 -16.87 5.50
N THR A 118 -2.52 -16.36 4.63
CA THR A 118 -2.92 -15.67 3.39
C THR A 118 -1.99 -16.05 2.25
N SER A 119 -2.26 -15.56 1.05
CA SER A 119 -1.38 -15.67 -0.12
C SER A 119 -0.04 -14.92 0.05
N SER A 120 0.04 -13.96 0.98
CA SER A 120 1.22 -13.13 1.18
C SER A 120 2.39 -13.90 1.83
N GLY A 121 3.62 -13.55 1.46
CA GLY A 121 4.83 -14.06 2.10
C GLY A 121 4.93 -13.71 3.59
N SER A 122 4.26 -12.65 4.03
CA SER A 122 4.18 -12.24 5.45
C SER A 122 3.55 -13.32 6.34
N SER A 123 2.66 -14.15 5.79
CA SER A 123 2.03 -15.27 6.51
C SER A 123 3.04 -16.24 7.11
N MET A 124 4.18 -16.49 6.43
CA MET A 124 5.23 -17.37 6.96
C MET A 124 5.81 -16.83 8.26
N ILE A 125 6.00 -15.51 8.35
CA ILE A 125 6.49 -14.85 9.56
C ILE A 125 5.44 -14.94 10.68
N VAL A 126 4.15 -14.77 10.35
CA VAL A 126 3.05 -14.95 11.31
C VAL A 126 3.05 -16.36 11.90
N GLN A 127 3.22 -17.39 11.06
CA GLN A 127 3.24 -18.77 11.51
C GLN A 127 4.46 -19.07 12.39
N ILE A 128 5.63 -18.53 12.04
CA ILE A 128 6.84 -18.68 12.87
C ILE A 128 6.63 -18.06 14.25
N LEU A 129 6.14 -16.82 14.33
CA LEU A 129 5.89 -16.15 15.62
C LEU A 129 4.85 -16.88 16.46
N SER A 130 3.80 -17.39 15.82
CA SER A 130 2.75 -18.16 16.51
C SER A 130 3.28 -19.51 17.01
N GLY A 131 4.14 -20.16 16.23
CA GLY A 131 4.86 -21.37 16.64
C GLY A 131 5.84 -21.15 17.80
N LEU A 132 6.34 -19.93 17.98
CA LEU A 132 7.15 -19.53 19.14
C LEU A 132 6.32 -19.22 20.40
N GLY A 133 5.00 -19.45 20.37
CA GLY A 133 4.10 -19.30 21.52
C GLY A 133 3.37 -17.97 21.61
N MET A 134 3.47 -17.10 20.60
CA MET A 134 2.66 -15.88 20.53
C MET A 134 1.22 -16.20 20.13
N THR A 135 0.26 -15.43 20.62
CA THR A 135 -1.13 -15.59 20.16
C THR A 135 -1.27 -15.14 18.70
N GLN A 136 -2.14 -15.81 17.95
CA GLN A 136 -2.32 -15.55 16.52
C GLN A 136 -2.58 -14.06 16.21
N THR A 137 -3.41 -13.42 17.03
CA THR A 137 -3.73 -12.00 16.89
C THR A 137 -2.50 -11.11 17.04
N VAL A 138 -1.66 -11.37 18.05
CA VAL A 138 -0.45 -10.58 18.28
C VAL A 138 0.57 -10.81 17.16
N SER A 139 0.74 -12.05 16.72
CA SER A 139 1.62 -12.38 15.58
C SER A 139 1.19 -11.64 14.31
N VAL A 140 -0.10 -11.65 13.98
CA VAL A 140 -0.63 -10.95 12.79
C VAL A 140 -0.40 -9.46 12.91
N VAL A 141 -0.79 -8.84 14.03
CA VAL A 141 -0.67 -7.38 14.22
C VAL A 141 0.79 -6.93 14.11
N LEU A 142 1.71 -7.64 14.75
CA LEU A 142 3.14 -7.28 14.70
C LEU A 142 3.73 -7.41 13.30
N VAL A 143 3.44 -8.51 12.61
CA VAL A 143 3.93 -8.72 11.25
C VAL A 143 3.36 -7.63 10.34
N GLN A 144 2.06 -7.36 10.41
CA GLN A 144 1.45 -6.35 9.56
C GLN A 144 1.94 -4.94 9.83
N MET A 145 2.14 -4.56 11.10
CA MET A 145 2.77 -3.28 11.43
C MET A 145 4.13 -3.12 10.73
N GLY A 146 4.93 -4.19 10.70
CA GLY A 146 6.22 -4.19 9.99
C GLY A 146 6.06 -4.16 8.47
N THR A 147 5.32 -5.12 7.91
CA THR A 147 5.22 -5.31 6.46
C THR A 147 4.50 -4.18 5.77
N ASP A 148 3.40 -3.68 6.35
CA ASP A 148 2.64 -2.57 5.77
C ASP A 148 3.45 -1.27 5.87
N TYR A 149 4.15 -1.03 6.98
CA TYR A 149 5.00 0.15 7.10
C TYR A 149 6.13 0.13 6.07
N LEU A 150 6.83 -0.99 5.92
CA LEU A 150 7.90 -1.14 4.92
C LEU A 150 7.35 -0.97 3.49
N ASP A 151 6.18 -1.53 3.23
CA ASP A 151 5.50 -1.38 1.94
C ASP A 151 5.17 0.09 1.63
N ARG A 152 4.57 0.82 2.59
CA ARG A 152 4.26 2.24 2.42
C ARG A 152 5.52 3.09 2.33
N LEU A 153 6.58 2.74 3.07
CA LEU A 153 7.86 3.44 3.02
C LEU A 153 8.50 3.33 1.63
N LEU A 154 8.61 2.12 1.09
CA LEU A 154 9.12 1.88 -0.25
C LEU A 154 8.26 2.58 -1.29
N SER A 155 6.94 2.47 -1.18
CA SER A 155 6.02 3.10 -2.12
C SER A 155 6.15 4.62 -2.12
N VAL A 156 6.22 5.28 -0.95
CA VAL A 156 6.43 6.73 -0.85
C VAL A 156 7.80 7.12 -1.41
N LEU A 157 8.86 6.35 -1.14
CA LEU A 157 10.20 6.63 -1.69
C LEU A 157 10.18 6.62 -3.23
N VAL A 158 9.55 5.61 -3.83
CA VAL A 158 9.39 5.52 -5.29
C VAL A 158 8.57 6.70 -5.82
N VAL A 159 7.43 6.99 -5.20
CA VAL A 159 6.55 8.10 -5.62
C VAL A 159 7.26 9.45 -5.56
N VAL A 160 7.98 9.73 -4.47
CA VAL A 160 8.76 10.99 -4.32
C VAL A 160 9.86 11.07 -5.36
N ALA A 161 10.56 9.97 -5.64
CA ALA A 161 11.59 9.94 -6.67
C ALA A 161 11.02 10.20 -8.08
N VAL A 162 9.89 9.58 -8.42
CA VAL A 162 9.21 9.79 -9.71
C VAL A 162 8.72 11.24 -9.83
N ILE A 163 8.07 11.77 -8.80
CA ILE A 163 7.57 13.16 -8.78
C ILE A 163 8.71 14.17 -8.97
N ALA A 164 9.89 13.91 -8.41
CA ALA A 164 11.05 14.80 -8.55
C ALA A 164 11.59 14.89 -9.99
N ILE A 165 11.31 13.90 -10.84
CA ILE A 165 11.76 13.84 -12.24
C ILE A 165 10.70 14.43 -13.19
N LEU A 166 9.43 14.53 -12.76
CA LEU A 166 8.36 15.03 -13.62
C LEU A 166 8.53 16.52 -13.97
N PRO A 167 8.20 16.92 -15.20
CA PRO A 167 8.27 18.32 -15.62
C PRO A 167 7.30 19.18 -14.81
N LYS A 168 7.71 20.42 -14.47
CA LYS A 168 6.96 21.36 -13.62
C LYS A 168 5.52 21.63 -14.11
N ARG A 169 5.24 21.47 -15.40
CA ARG A 169 3.92 21.62 -16.02
C ARG A 169 2.90 20.60 -15.47
N THR A 170 3.31 19.37 -15.20
CA THR A 170 2.43 18.32 -14.64
C THR A 170 2.13 18.56 -13.16
N LEU A 171 3.08 19.17 -12.43
CA LEU A 171 2.90 19.53 -11.02
C LEU A 171 1.97 20.73 -10.83
N PHE A 172 1.85 21.61 -11.82
CA PHE A 172 0.93 22.75 -11.77
C PHE A 172 -0.54 22.30 -11.74
N PHE A 173 -0.89 21.27 -12.50
CA PHE A 173 -2.23 20.65 -12.49
C PHE A 173 -2.58 20.00 -11.15
N SER A 174 -1.59 19.56 -10.38
CA SER A 174 -1.80 18.96 -9.05
C SER A 174 -2.13 20.01 -7.97
N ARG A 175 -1.84 21.29 -8.21
CA ARG A 175 -2.11 22.40 -7.27
C ARG A 175 -3.47 23.06 -7.44
N LEU A 176 -4.18 22.77 -8.53
CA LEU A 176 -5.57 23.15 -8.78
C LEU A 176 -6.54 22.14 -8.11
#